data_AF-A0A6P6FA91-F1
#
_entry.id   AF-A0A6P6FA91-F1
#
_cell.length_a   1.000
_cell.length_b   1.000
_cell.length_c   1.000
_cell.angle_alpha   90.00
_cell.angle_beta   90.00
_cell.angle_gamma   90.00
#
_symmetry.space_group_name_H-M   'P 1'
#
loop_
_entity.id
_entity.type
_entity.pdbx_description
1 polymer ?
#
loop_
_entity_poly.entity_id
_entity_poly.type
_entity_poly.pdbx_seq_one_letter_code
_entity_poly.pdbx_strand_id
1 'polypeptide(L)' 'MRFLLPMLFMAVCTAVLSTQSEETGTCSPWNGMCTVSEDCCRHLVCLTYAAKCVPNLVYIPGQDKRPIGNGPFPPGYPSD' A
#
# COMPACT_ATOMS: atom_id res chain seq x y z
N MET A 1 -6.25 -10.58 45.80
CA MET A 1 -5.15 -10.55 44.80
C MET A 1 -5.30 -11.70 43.79
N ARG A 2 -6.45 -11.84 43.11
CA ARG A 2 -6.73 -13.01 42.23
C ARG A 2 -7.40 -12.64 40.90
N PHE A 3 -7.45 -11.34 40.59
CA PHE A 3 -7.94 -10.78 39.32
C PHE A 3 -6.90 -9.89 38.63
N LEU A 4 -5.66 -9.83 39.15
CA LEU A 4 -4.57 -9.05 38.55
C LEU A 4 -3.78 -9.82 37.47
N LEU A 5 -3.98 -11.14 37.35
CA LEU A 5 -3.28 -11.96 36.36
C LEU A 5 -3.79 -11.81 34.89
N PRO A 6 -5.10 -11.68 34.59
CA PRO A 6 -5.56 -11.67 33.20
C PRO A 6 -5.40 -10.31 32.50
N MET A 7 -5.26 -9.20 33.24
CA MET A 7 -5.04 -7.88 32.63
C MET A 7 -3.65 -7.72 32.00
N LEU A 8 -2.65 -8.50 32.43
CA LEU A 8 -1.30 -8.42 31.88
C LEU A 8 -1.21 -8.99 30.44
N PHE A 9 -2.13 -9.87 30.05
CA PHE A 9 -2.09 -10.53 28.72
C PHE A 9 -2.69 -9.67 27.60
N MET A 10 -3.65 -8.78 27.90
CA MET A 10 -4.30 -7.93 26.89
C MET A 10 -3.46 -6.70 26.47
N ALA A 11 -2.41 -6.36 27.22
CA ALA A 11 -1.56 -5.20 26.93
C ALA A 11 -0.52 -5.44 25.81
N VAL A 12 -0.38 -6.68 25.32
CA VAL A 12 0.66 -7.05 24.34
C VAL A 12 0.14 -7.01 22.89
N CYS A 13 -1.17 -6.93 22.65
CA CYS A 13 -1.74 -7.09 21.31
C CYS A 13 -1.90 -5.82 20.48
N THR A 14 -1.67 -4.61 21.01
CA THR A 14 -2.00 -3.37 20.28
C THR A 14 -0.85 -2.70 19.53
N ALA A 15 0.34 -3.32 19.46
CA ALA A 15 1.52 -2.72 18.81
C ALA A 15 1.79 -3.21 17.38
N VAL A 16 0.89 -3.98 16.76
CA VAL A 16 1.07 -4.53 15.40
C VAL A 16 -0.02 -4.03 14.45
N LEU A 17 -0.15 -2.72 14.30
CA LEU A 17 -0.77 -2.10 13.13
C LEU A 17 0.02 -0.84 12.78
N SER A 18 1.22 -1.00 12.21
CA SER A 18 1.91 -0.02 11.34
C SER A 18 3.32 -0.51 11.02
N THR A 19 3.44 -1.69 10.39
CA THR A 19 4.64 -2.03 9.63
C THR A 19 4.22 -2.16 8.18
N GLN A 20 4.01 -1.03 7.51
CA GLN A 20 4.07 -1.02 6.05
C GLN A 20 5.16 -0.04 5.63
N SER A 21 6.16 -0.62 4.96
CA SER A 21 7.07 0.03 4.04
C SER A 21 8.35 0.65 4.62
N GLU A 22 9.21 -0.19 5.18
CA GLU A 22 10.66 -0.03 4.99
C GLU A 22 11.16 -1.08 3.98
N GLU A 23 11.28 -0.67 2.72
CA GLU A 23 12.43 -0.98 1.84
C GLU A 23 12.25 -0.24 0.50
N THR A 24 12.94 0.90 0.36
CA THR A 24 13.42 1.54 -0.89
C THR A 24 12.52 1.57 -2.15
N GLY A 25 11.20 1.53 -1.98
CA GLY A 25 10.19 1.89 -2.97
C GLY A 25 8.95 2.37 -2.22
N THR A 26 8.71 3.68 -2.19
CA THR A 26 7.68 4.33 -1.34
C THR A 26 6.23 3.97 -1.71
N CYS A 27 6.04 3.11 -2.70
CA CYS A 27 4.77 2.75 -3.30
C CYS A 27 4.78 1.29 -3.74
N SER A 28 3.60 0.71 -3.79
CA SER A 28 3.34 -0.65 -4.22
C SER A 28 3.29 -0.70 -5.77
N PRO A 29 4.07 -1.59 -6.40
CA PRO A 29 4.13 -1.70 -7.85
C PRO A 29 2.89 -2.41 -8.39
N TRP A 30 2.86 -2.70 -9.70
CA TRP A 30 1.75 -3.41 -10.32
C TRP A 30 1.51 -4.79 -9.68
N ASN A 31 0.25 -5.09 -9.36
CA ASN A 31 -0.18 -6.24 -8.55
C ASN A 31 0.37 -6.29 -7.12
N GLY A 32 1.07 -5.25 -6.65
CA GLY A 32 1.46 -5.10 -5.26
C GLY A 32 0.25 -4.87 -4.35
N MET A 33 0.39 -5.24 -3.08
CA MET A 33 -0.66 -5.10 -2.06
C MET A 33 -0.99 -3.61 -1.83
N CYS A 34 -2.26 -3.27 -1.68
CA CYS A 34 -2.70 -1.91 -1.35
C CYS A 34 -3.97 -1.91 -0.50
N THR A 35 -4.17 -0.82 0.23
CA THR A 35 -5.40 -0.53 0.97
C THR A 35 -6.11 0.70 0.41
N VAL A 36 -5.33 1.69 0.00
CA VAL A 36 -5.78 2.94 -0.63
C VAL A 36 -4.97 3.22 -1.89
N SER A 37 -5.45 4.12 -2.76
CA SER A 37 -4.80 4.35 -4.06
C SER A 37 -3.42 4.97 -3.92
N GLU A 38 -3.22 5.76 -2.88
CA GLU A 38 -1.98 6.43 -2.51
C GLU A 38 -0.86 5.44 -2.19
N ASP A 39 -1.20 4.20 -1.82
CA ASP A 39 -0.23 3.13 -1.64
C ASP A 39 0.40 2.71 -2.97
N CYS A 40 -0.30 2.87 -4.10
CA CYS A 40 0.16 2.44 -5.42
C CYS A 40 1.07 3.47 -6.09
N CYS A 41 2.02 2.99 -6.90
CA CYS A 41 2.88 3.86 -7.70
C CYS A 41 2.09 4.67 -8.76
N ARG A 42 2.76 5.64 -9.39
CA ARG A 42 2.16 6.53 -10.41
C ARG A 42 1.40 5.72 -11.48
N HIS A 43 0.31 6.24 -12.03
CA HIS A 43 -0.51 5.54 -13.03
C HIS A 43 -1.19 4.25 -12.54
N LEU A 44 -1.07 3.89 -11.26
CA LEU A 44 -1.79 2.78 -10.66
C LEU A 44 -2.84 3.26 -9.65
N VAL A 45 -3.88 2.46 -9.47
CA VAL A 45 -4.98 2.69 -8.53
C VAL A 45 -5.20 1.42 -7.71
N CYS A 46 -5.64 1.58 -6.46
CA CYS A 46 -5.90 0.42 -5.62
C CYS A 46 -7.27 -0.18 -5.93
N LEU A 47 -7.27 -1.45 -6.35
CA LEU A 47 -8.47 -2.24 -6.48
C LEU A 47 -8.82 -2.79 -5.10
N THR A 48 -9.48 -1.97 -4.28
CA THR A 48 -9.66 -2.21 -2.83
C THR A 48 -10.26 -3.58 -2.51
N TYR A 49 -11.22 -4.08 -3.30
CA TYR A 49 -11.81 -5.41 -3.09
C TYR A 49 -10.83 -6.57 -3.29
N ALA A 50 -9.77 -6.37 -4.09
CA ALA A 50 -8.72 -7.36 -4.36
C ALA A 50 -7.40 -7.00 -3.67
N ALA A 51 -7.38 -5.89 -2.92
CA ALA A 51 -6.23 -5.32 -2.24
C ALA A 51 -4.96 -5.25 -3.10
N LYS A 52 -5.09 -4.89 -4.39
CA LYS A 52 -3.95 -4.85 -5.32
C LYS A 52 -3.94 -3.63 -6.25
N CYS A 53 -2.74 -3.19 -6.61
CA CYS A 53 -2.54 -2.09 -7.55
C CYS A 53 -2.76 -2.52 -9.00
N VAL A 54 -3.62 -1.79 -9.72
CA VAL A 54 -3.97 -2.03 -11.13
C VAL A 54 -3.81 -0.75 -11.95
N PRO A 55 -3.76 -0.82 -13.29
CA PRO A 55 -3.67 0.37 -14.14
C PRO A 55 -4.83 1.34 -13.88
N ASN A 56 -4.50 2.62 -13.72
CA ASN A 56 -5.50 3.68 -13.66
C ASN A 56 -5.94 4.07 -15.09
N LEU A 57 -7.18 3.76 -15.46
CA LEU A 57 -7.74 4.10 -16.77
C LEU A 57 -8.11 5.59 -16.91
N VAL A 58 -8.17 6.32 -15.79
CA VAL A 58 -8.51 7.75 -15.74
C VAL A 58 -7.28 8.54 -15.29
N TYR A 59 -6.18 8.38 -16.04
CA TYR A 59 -4.97 9.17 -15.82
C TYR A 59 -5.10 10.55 -16.49
N ILE A 60 -4.95 11.61 -15.71
CA ILE A 60 -4.81 12.99 -16.22
C ILE A 60 -3.33 13.38 -16.12
N PRO A 61 -2.67 13.72 -17.24
CA PRO A 61 -1.27 14.13 -17.24
C PRO A 61 -0.95 15.23 -16.23
N GLY A 62 0.09 15.03 -15.43
CA GLY A 62 0.61 16.02 -14.48
C GLY A 62 -0.14 16.17 -13.14
N GLN A 63 -1.26 15.47 -12.94
CA GLN A 63 -1.97 15.46 -11.65
C GLN A 63 -1.34 14.50 -10.64
N ASP A 64 -0.82 13.38 -11.12
CA ASP A 64 -0.25 12.33 -10.28
C ASP A 64 1.25 12.55 -10.04
N LYS A 65 1.60 12.98 -8.82
CA LYS A 65 2.98 13.27 -8.41
C LYS A 65 3.66 12.09 -7.70
N ARG A 66 3.00 10.93 -7.57
CA ARG A 66 3.55 9.74 -6.90
C ARG A 66 4.80 9.23 -7.62
N PRO A 67 5.71 8.48 -6.96
CA PRO A 67 6.87 7.92 -7.64
C PRO A 67 6.47 6.87 -8.69
N ILE A 68 7.25 6.75 -9.77
CA ILE A 68 7.04 5.76 -10.84
C ILE A 68 7.22 4.32 -10.31
N GLY A 69 7.98 4.12 -9.22
CA GLY A 69 8.24 2.82 -8.61
C GLY A 69 9.30 2.01 -9.36
N ASN A 70 9.80 0.95 -8.74
CA ASN A 70 10.84 0.09 -9.35
C ASN A 70 10.27 -1.02 -10.26
N GLY A 71 8.94 -1.06 -10.43
CA GLY A 71 8.23 -2.11 -11.15
C GLY A 71 7.93 -3.36 -10.29
N PRO A 72 7.30 -4.40 -10.86
CA PRO A 72 6.97 -4.54 -12.28
C PRO A 72 5.91 -3.54 -12.76
N PHE A 73 5.88 -3.30 -14.08
CA PHE A 73 4.93 -2.40 -14.75
C PHE A 73 3.95 -3.19 -15.63
N PRO A 74 2.69 -2.73 -15.76
CA PRO A 74 1.72 -3.34 -16.65
C PRO A 74 2.10 -3.13 -18.14
N PRO A 75 1.53 -3.91 -19.06
CA PRO A 75 1.65 -3.65 -20.50
C PRO A 75 1.14 -2.25 -20.85
N GLY A 76 1.91 -1.51 -21.64
CA GLY A 76 1.55 -0.15 -22.07
C GLY A 76 1.65 0.90 -20.96
N TYR A 77 2.40 0.64 -19.90
CA TYR A 77 2.64 1.62 -18.84
C TYR A 77 3.30 2.89 -19.41
N PRO A 78 2.87 4.09 -18.97
CA PRO A 78 3.42 5.34 -19.48
C PRO A 78 4.93 5.45 -19.23
N SER A 79 5.66 5.90 -20.25
CA SER A 79 7.08 6.26 -20.18
C SER A 79 7.21 7.78 -20.03
N ASP A 80 6.63 8.33 -18.97
CA ASP A 80 6.68 9.77 -18.68
C ASP A 80 8.04 10.20 -18.12
#